data_AF-A0A838R135-F1
#
_entry.id   AF-A0A838R135-F1
#
_cell.length_a   1.000
_cell.length_b   1.000
_cell.length_c   1.000
_cell.angle_alpha   90.00
_cell.angle_beta   90.00
_cell.angle_gamma   90.00
#
_symmetry.space_group_name_H-M   'P 1'
#
loop_
_entity.id
_entity.type
_entity.pdbx_description
1 polymer ?
#
loop_
_entity_poly.entity_id
_entity_poly.type
_entity_poly.pdbx_seq_one_letter_code
_entity_poly.pdbx_strand_id
1 'polypeptide(L)' 'MARYDTLEHRGTFGDLSTERFTYGVNWVLRGGSLAILNHEHWIFDDGTHANIFGMRWTVAF' A
#
# COMPACT_ATOMS: atom_id res chain seq x y z
N MET A 1 -0.91 10.05 -6.66
CA MET A 1 -1.93 10.04 -5.57
C MET A 1 -1.24 9.52 -4.32
N ALA A 2 -1.43 10.17 -3.17
CA ALA A 2 -0.90 9.70 -1.89
C ALA A 2 -2.09 9.50 -0.94
N ARG A 3 -2.06 8.44 -0.14
CA ARG A 3 -3.09 8.04 0.81
C ARG A 3 -2.42 7.70 2.13
N TYR A 4 -3.04 8.14 3.22
CA TYR A 4 -2.66 7.77 4.57
C TYR A 4 -3.78 6.93 5.19
N ASP A 5 -3.43 5.82 5.81
CA ASP A 5 -4.34 4.92 6.51
C ASP A 5 -3.77 4.52 7.86
N THR A 6 -4.65 4.24 8.81
CA THR A 6 -4.33 3.54 10.04
C THR A 6 -4.98 2.16 9.98
N LEU A 7 -4.17 1.11 10.11
CA LEU A 7 -4.60 -0.29 10.08
C LEU A 7 -4.61 -0.83 11.52
N GLU A 8 -5.80 -1.02 12.07
CA GLU A 8 -5.97 -1.63 13.39
C GLU A 8 -5.96 -3.16 13.28
N HIS A 9 -5.24 -3.83 14.17
CA HIS A 9 -5.18 -5.30 14.22
C HIS A 9 -5.00 -5.81 15.65
N ARG A 10 -5.32 -7.09 15.88
CA ARG A 10 -5.09 -7.74 17.19
C ARG A 10 -3.71 -8.37 17.24
N GLY A 11 -2.87 -7.85 18.12
CA GLY A 11 -1.59 -8.44 18.48
C GLY A 11 -1.70 -9.45 19.62
N THR A 12 -0.57 -10.08 19.94
CA THR A 12 -0.47 -11.04 21.05
C THR A 12 -0.73 -10.40 22.43
N PHE A 13 -0.48 -9.10 22.57
CA PHE A 13 -0.58 -8.37 23.84
C PHE A 13 -1.72 -7.33 23.90
N GLY A 14 -2.60 -7.30 22.89
CA GLY A 14 -3.69 -6.34 22.83
C GLY A 14 -3.96 -5.84 21.41
N ASP A 15 -4.74 -4.78 21.31
CA ASP A 15 -5.00 -4.09 20.05
C ASP A 15 -3.75 -3.27 19.66
N LEU A 16 -3.38 -3.37 18.39
CA LEU A 16 -2.23 -2.75 17.77
C LEU A 16 -2.69 -1.92 16.56
N SER A 17 -1.88 -0.93 16.19
CA SER A 17 -2.12 -0.07 15.04
C SER A 17 -0.90 -0.05 14.13
N THR A 18 -1.13 0.22 12.85
CA THR A 18 -0.05 0.38 11.88
C THR A 18 -0.39 1.54 10.98
N GLU A 19 0.45 2.56 11.00
CA GLU A 19 0.31 3.69 10.10
C GLU A 19 0.87 3.32 8.74
N ARG A 20 0.12 3.62 7.68
CA ARG A 20 0.49 3.28 6.32
C ARG A 20 0.36 4.50 5.40
N PHE A 21 1.47 4.87 4.80
CA PHE A 21 1.52 5.85 3.72
C PHE A 21 1.67 5.12 2.39
N THR A 22 0.68 5.24 1.52
CA THR A 22 0.72 4.66 0.17
C THR A 22 0.79 5.77 -0.86
N TYR A 23 1.74 5.69 -1.77
CA TYR A 23 1.79 6.58 -2.92
C TYR A 23 2.21 5.85 -4.18
N GLY A 24 1.72 6.31 -5.32
CA GLY A 24 1.92 5.57 -6.55
C GLY A 24 1.35 6.25 -7.78
N VAL A 25 1.51 5.53 -8.88
CA VAL A 25 1.09 5.94 -10.22
C VAL A 25 0.21 4.86 -10.83
N ASN A 26 -0.91 5.30 -11.39
CA ASN A 26 -1.84 4.47 -12.16
C ASN A 26 -1.74 4.92 -13.63
N TRP A 27 -1.34 4.02 -14.51
CA TRP A 27 -1.27 4.25 -15.96
C TRP A 27 -2.30 3.42 -16.69
N VAL A 28 -3.27 4.11 -17.30
CA VAL A 28 -4.18 3.51 -18.28
C VAL A 28 -3.41 3.34 -19.59
N LEU A 29 -3.22 2.09 -19.99
CA LEU A 29 -2.54 1.71 -21.22
C LEU A 29 -3.55 1.65 -22.38
N ARG A 30 -3.02 1.62 -23.60
CA ARG A 30 -3.84 1.43 -24.81
C ARG A 30 -4.60 0.09 -24.71
N GLY A 31 -5.82 0.08 -25.24
CA GLY A 31 -6.70 -1.09 -25.16
C GLY A 31 -7.36 -1.30 -23.79
N GLY A 32 -7.34 -0.29 -22.90
CA GLY A 32 -8.02 -0.35 -21.60
C GLY A 32 -7.29 -1.15 -20.52
N SER A 33 -6.09 -1.66 -20.82
CA SER A 33 -5.22 -2.29 -19.82
C SER A 33 -4.74 -1.27 -18.79
N LEU A 34 -4.37 -1.72 -17.59
CA LEU A 34 -3.97 -0.86 -16.47
C LEU A 34 -2.67 -1.34 -15.84
N ALA A 35 -1.72 -0.44 -15.64
CA ALA A 35 -0.53 -0.67 -14.84
C ALA A 35 -0.55 0.21 -13.60
N ILE A 36 -0.32 -0.37 -12.43
CA ILE A 36 -0.26 0.34 -11.14
C ILE A 36 1.08 0.02 -10.48
N LEU A 37 1.78 1.06 -10.06
CA LEU A 37 2.97 0.97 -9.20
C LEU A 37 2.69 1.73 -7.91
N ASN A 38 2.82 1.04 -6.77
CA ASN A 38 2.66 1.62 -5.45
C ASN A 38 3.93 1.40 -4.63
N HIS A 39 4.31 2.42 -3.87
CA HIS A 39 5.23 2.33 -2.75
C HIS A 39 4.45 2.58 -1.46
N GLU A 40 4.65 1.72 -0.48
CA GLU A 40 4.02 1.81 0.83
C GLU A 40 5.08 1.89 1.93
N HIS A 41 4.93 2.88 2.80
CA HIS A 41 5.72 3.02 4.02
C HIS A 41 4.84 2.70 5.22
N TRP A 42 5.23 1.69 5.99
CA TRP A 42 4.50 1.17 7.13
C TRP A 42 5.27 1.48 8.40
N ILE A 43 4.60 2.02 9.42
CA ILE A 43 5.15 2.30 10.75
C ILE A 43 4.34 1.49 11.76
N PHE A 44 5.02 0.65 12.51
CA PHE A 44 4.42 -0.23 13.52
C PHE A 44 4.48 0.41 14.91
N ASP A 45 3.65 -0.07 15.84
CA ASP A 45 3.58 0.50 17.20
C ASP A 45 4.90 0.40 17.99
N ASP A 46 5.77 -0.55 17.65
CA ASP A 46 7.10 -0.70 18.25
C ASP A 46 8.15 0.27 17.67
N GLY A 47 7.73 1.17 16.75
CA GLY A 47 8.58 2.13 16.07
C GLY A 47 9.39 1.56 14.91
N THR A 48 9.28 0.27 14.62
CA THR A 48 9.88 -0.32 13.43
C THR A 48 9.11 0.12 12.18
N HIS A 49 9.77 0.01 11.03
CA HIS A 49 9.18 0.42 9.76
C HIS A 49 9.54 -0.53 8.63
N ALA A 50 8.64 -0.62 7.65
CA ALA A 50 8.82 -1.41 6.44
C ALA A 50 8.49 -0.56 5.20
N ASN A 51 9.21 -0.82 4.11
CA ASN A 51 8.96 -0.23 2.81
C ASN A 51 8.60 -1.35 1.82
N ILE A 52 7.46 -1.22 1.16
CA ILE A 52 6.91 -2.25 0.27
C ILE A 52 6.69 -1.63 -1.12
N PHE A 53 7.19 -2.30 -2.16
CA PHE A 53 6.88 -1.95 -3.54
C PHE A 53 5.95 -2.98 -4.16
N GLY A 54 4.80 -2.52 -4.62
CA GLY A 54 3.78 -3.32 -5.28
C GLY A 54 3.60 -2.92 -6.74
N MET A 55 3.49 -3.91 -7.62
CA MET A 55 3.11 -3.72 -9.01
C MET A 55 1.87 -4.57 -9.32
N ARG A 56 0.88 -3.96 -9.98
CA ARG A 56 -0.27 -4.67 -10.54
C ARG A 56 -0.44 -4.32 -12.00
N TRP A 57 -0.46 -5.35 -12.84
CA TRP A 57 -0.87 -5.25 -14.24
C TRP A 57 -2.23 -5.92 -14.40
N THR A 58 -3.20 -5.22 -14.97
CA THR A 58 -4.48 -5.77 -15.42
C THR A 58 -4.57 -5.69 -16.93
N VAL A 59 -4.68 -6.84 -17.59
CA VAL A 59 -4.81 -6.95 -19.05
C VAL A 59 -6.29 -6.89 -19.42
N ALA A 60 -6.64 -6.03 -20.37
CA ALA A 60 -7.93 -6.03 -21.05
C ALA A 60 -7.75 -6.47 -22.51
N PHE A 61 -8.68 -7.29 -23.00
CA PHE A 61 -8.73 -7.83 -24.36
C PHE A 61 -10.12 -7.61 -24.97
#